data_AF-A0A3M1GJN4-F1
#
_entry.id   AF-A0A3M1GJN4-F1
#
_cell.length_a   1.000
_cell.length_b   1.000
_cell.length_c   1.000
_cell.angle_alpha   90.00
_cell.angle_beta   90.00
_cell.angle_gamma   90.00
#
_symmetry.space_group_name_H-M   'P 1'
#
loop_
_entity.id
_entity.type
_entity.pdbx_description
1 polymer ?
#
loop_
_entity_poly.entity_id
_entity_poly.type
_entity_poly.pdbx_seq_one_letter_code
_entity_poly.pdbx_strand_id
1 'polypeptide(L)'
;MGCGLCAAVCPSRCIYIYTSEGPDGQKVVDRYEIEVLRCVYCAFCVEACPFGAVVLTPHYEYANYRREDFYMTKEKLLENWHKYMGEKGWEYFDRFWTPKMDHFRTPKQQALWRKKDG
;
A
#
# COMPACT_ATOMS: atom_id res chain seq x y z
N MET A 1 -6.84 9.48 1.26
CA MET A 1 -6.99 8.97 2.64
C MET A 1 -5.63 8.66 3.23
N GLY A 2 -5.19 9.41 4.23
CA GLY A 2 -3.95 9.17 4.99
C GLY A 2 -4.23 8.76 6.43
N CYS A 3 -4.84 7.59 6.65
CA CYS A 3 -5.27 7.16 7.99
C CYS A 3 -4.12 6.76 8.93
N GLY A 4 -2.94 6.43 8.41
CA GLY A 4 -1.76 6.08 9.19
C GLY A 4 -1.76 4.68 9.83
N LEU A 5 -2.81 3.87 9.64
CA LEU A 5 -2.90 2.53 10.24
C LEU A 5 -1.73 1.62 9.84
N CYS A 6 -1.28 1.70 8.58
CA CYS A 6 -0.13 0.92 8.09
C CYS A 6 1.16 1.23 8.87
N ALA A 7 1.39 2.48 9.24
CA ALA A 7 2.53 2.88 10.05
C ALA A 7 2.38 2.41 11.51
N ALA A 8 1.17 2.54 12.07
CA ALA A 8 0.87 2.13 13.43
C ALA A 8 1.01 0.60 13.65
N VAL A 9 0.59 -0.22 12.68
CA VAL A 9 0.64 -1.69 12.77
C VAL A 9 2.03 -2.27 12.47
N CYS A 10 2.92 -1.49 11.85
CA CYS A 10 4.21 -1.97 11.38
C CYS A 10 5.11 -2.39 12.56
N PRO A 11 5.47 -3.68 12.71
CA PRO A 11 6.24 -4.15 13.86
C PRO A 11 7.67 -3.57 13.89
N SER A 12 8.26 -3.34 12.72
CA SER A 12 9.61 -2.74 12.59
C SER A 12 9.61 -1.21 12.50
N ARG A 13 8.43 -0.58 12.55
CA ARG A 13 8.25 0.88 12.46
C ARG A 13 9.01 1.52 11.30
N CYS A 14 8.98 0.87 10.13
CA CYS A 14 9.74 1.29 8.95
C CYS A 14 8.94 2.16 7.97
N ILE A 15 7.69 2.52 8.32
CA ILE A 15 6.79 3.30 7.46
C ILE A 15 6.62 4.69 8.08
N TYR A 16 6.84 5.72 7.26
CA TYR A 16 6.64 7.12 7.62
C TYR A 16 5.57 7.74 6.74
N ILE A 17 4.60 8.39 7.36
CA ILE A 17 3.49 9.04 6.67
C ILE A 17 3.30 10.45 7.20
N TYR A 18 3.21 11.40 6.29
CA TYR A 18 2.92 12.80 6.59
C TYR A 18 1.69 13.22 5.79
N THR A 19 0.76 13.87 6.47
CA THR A 19 -0.54 14.24 5.90
C THR A 19 -0.91 15.67 6.21
N SER A 20 -1.53 16.32 5.24
CA SER A 20 -2.12 17.65 5.33
C SER A 20 -3.64 17.58 5.17
N GLU A 21 -4.32 18.65 5.58
CA GLU A 21 -5.75 18.84 5.29
C GLU A 21 -5.91 19.48 3.91
N GLY A 22 -6.65 18.81 3.03
CA GLY A 22 -7.01 19.33 1.72
C GLY A 22 -8.17 20.33 1.78
N PRO A 23 -8.51 20.96 0.64
CA PRO A 23 -9.54 22.01 0.56
C PRO A 23 -10.92 21.59 1.10
N ASP A 24 -11.27 20.30 0.94
CA ASP A 24 -12.55 19.75 1.35
C ASP A 24 -12.51 19.07 2.74
N GLY A 25 -11.48 19.37 3.55
CA GLY A 25 -11.24 18.71 4.85
C GLY A 25 -10.74 17.26 4.74
N GLN A 26 -10.51 16.79 3.52
CA GLN A 26 -9.99 15.44 3.25
C GLN A 26 -8.50 15.35 3.54
N LYS A 27 -8.06 14.26 4.18
CA LYS A 27 -6.62 14.01 4.42
C LYS A 27 -5.90 13.67 3.12
N VAL A 28 -4.94 14.52 2.76
CA VAL A 28 -4.01 14.33 1.66
C VAL A 28 -2.71 13.73 2.21
N VAL A 29 -2.13 12.77 1.49
CA VAL A 29 -0.84 12.17 1.86
C VAL A 29 0.26 12.92 1.13
N ASP A 30 1.03 13.73 1.86
CA ASP A 30 2.12 14.53 1.29
C ASP A 30 3.34 13.66 1.05
N ARG A 31 3.72 12.88 2.07
CA ARG A 31 4.85 11.96 2.03
C ARG A 31 4.44 10.60 2.55
N TYR A 32 4.85 9.56 1.83
CA TYR A 32 4.69 8.18 2.23
C TYR A 32 6.00 7.46 1.91
N GLU A 33 6.68 6.99 2.95
CA GLU A 33 8.03 6.47 2.83
C GLU A 33 8.17 5.14 3.56
N ILE A 34 8.88 4.20 2.95
CA ILE A 34 9.19 2.91 3.55
C ILE A 34 10.70 2.68 3.50
N GLU A 35 11.31 2.47 4.66
CA GLU A 35 12.70 2.01 4.73
C GLU A 35 12.75 0.49 4.63
N VAL A 36 13.04 0.01 3.41
CA VAL A 36 12.87 -1.40 3.04
C VAL A 36 13.88 -2.30 3.75
N LEU A 37 15.07 -1.79 4.10
CA LEU A 37 16.06 -2.55 4.88
C LEU A 37 15.61 -2.89 6.30
N ARG A 38 14.62 -2.19 6.85
CA ARG A 38 13.99 -2.51 8.14
C ARG A 38 12.67 -3.26 7.98
N CYS A 39 12.16 -3.39 6.76
CA CYS A 39 10.93 -4.12 6.51
C CYS A 39 11.20 -5.62 6.67
N VAL A 40 10.37 -6.32 7.43
CA VAL A 40 10.42 -7.79 7.58
C VAL A 40 9.39 -8.51 6.70
N TYR A 41 8.76 -7.77 5.79
CA TYR A 41 7.81 -8.30 4.79
C TYR A 41 6.63 -9.11 5.37
N CYS A 42 6.23 -8.81 6.61
CA CYS A 42 5.13 -9.50 7.31
C CYS A 42 3.72 -9.23 6.76
N ALA A 43 3.58 -8.31 5.80
CA ALA A 43 2.30 -7.90 5.18
C ALA A 43 1.22 -7.33 6.14
N PHE A 44 1.52 -7.03 7.40
CA PHE A 44 0.53 -6.43 8.32
C PHE A 44 -0.01 -5.08 7.84
N CYS A 45 0.81 -4.27 7.17
CA CYS A 45 0.37 -3.01 6.58
C CYS A 45 -0.68 -3.19 5.48
N VAL A 46 -0.64 -4.33 4.77
CA VAL A 46 -1.59 -4.68 3.71
C VAL A 46 -2.93 -5.05 4.33
N GLU A 47 -2.93 -5.96 5.30
CA GLU A 47 -4.14 -6.41 6.00
C GLU A 47 -4.80 -5.28 6.81
N ALA A 48 -4.00 -4.40 7.40
CA ALA A 48 -4.52 -3.27 8.17
C ALA A 48 -5.09 -2.15 7.30
N CYS A 49 -4.82 -2.12 5.99
CA CYS A 49 -5.26 -1.03 5.13
C CYS A 49 -6.73 -1.22 4.72
N PRO A 50 -7.67 -0.39 5.23
CA PRO A 50 -9.09 -0.55 4.92
C PRO A 50 -9.45 -0.10 3.49
N PHE A 51 -8.48 0.44 2.75
CA PHE A 51 -8.63 0.92 1.37
C PHE A 51 -7.76 0.13 0.38
N GLY A 52 -6.88 -0.76 0.86
CA GLY A 52 -5.82 -1.40 0.08
C GLY A 52 -4.97 -0.43 -0.73
N ALA A 53 -4.56 0.66 -0.09
CA ALA A 53 -3.65 1.64 -0.66
C ALA A 53 -2.19 1.14 -0.72
N VAL A 54 -1.85 0.08 0.02
CA VAL A 54 -0.53 -0.56 0.02
C VAL A 54 -0.70 -2.06 -0.17
N VAL A 55 0.15 -2.64 -1.01
CA VAL A 55 0.15 -4.07 -1.33
C VAL A 55 1.59 -4.59 -1.32
N LEU A 56 1.75 -5.88 -1.03
CA LEU A 56 3.02 -6.57 -1.23
C LEU A 56 2.98 -7.25 -2.60
N THR A 57 3.90 -6.87 -3.49
CA THR A 57 3.97 -7.41 -4.86
C THR A 57 4.74 -8.74 -4.86
N PRO A 58 4.58 -9.59 -5.89
CA PRO A 58 5.37 -10.81 -6.03
C PRO A 58 6.83 -10.56 -6.45
N HIS A 59 7.22 -9.30 -6.68
CA HIS A 59 8.56 -8.97 -7.14
C HIS A 59 9.58 -8.99 -5.99
N TYR A 60 10.53 -9.91 -6.05
CA TYR A 60 11.55 -10.10 -5.01
C TYR A 60 12.98 -9.73 -5.46
N GLU A 61 13.21 -9.54 -6.76
CA GLU A 61 14.53 -9.23 -7.34
C GLU A 61 14.82 -7.73 -7.32
N TYR A 62 15.00 -7.15 -6.12
CA TYR A 62 15.30 -5.72 -5.92
C TYR A 62 16.64 -5.48 -5.21
N ALA A 63 17.60 -6.41 -5.35
CA ALA A 63 18.94 -6.25 -4.80
C ALA A 63 19.65 -5.03 -5.43
N ASN A 64 20.29 -4.23 -4.60
CA ASN A 64 21.02 -3.04 -5.01
C ASN A 64 22.21 -2.77 -4.10
N TYR A 65 23.12 -1.88 -4.52
CA TYR A 65 24.42 -1.67 -3.87
C TYR A 65 24.41 -0.53 -2.85
N ARG A 66 23.47 0.42 -2.95
CA ARG A 66 23.44 1.60 -2.08
C ARG A 66 22.25 1.56 -1.15
N ARG A 67 22.42 2.09 0.06
CA ARG A 67 21.35 2.16 1.06
C ARG A 67 20.15 2.98 0.57
N GLU A 68 20.42 4.07 -0.14
CA GLU A 68 19.39 5.01 -0.63
C GLU A 68 18.42 4.36 -1.63
N ASP A 69 18.86 3.31 -2.32
CA ASP A 69 18.02 2.57 -3.26
C ASP A 69 16.91 1.79 -2.55
N PHE A 70 17.14 1.42 -1.29
CA PHE A 70 16.16 0.76 -0.42
C PHE A 70 15.27 1.73 0.37
N TYR A 71 15.41 3.03 0.13
CA TYR A 71 14.45 4.01 0.64
C TYR A 71 13.38 4.27 -0.42
N MET A 72 12.17 3.80 -0.14
CA MET A 72 11.04 3.90 -1.06
C MET A 72 10.23 5.14 -0.73
N THR A 73 10.27 6.13 -1.61
CA THR A 73 9.38 7.31 -1.54
C THR A 73 8.02 6.98 -2.16
N LYS A 74 7.07 7.89 -1.98
CA LYS A 74 5.71 7.76 -2.52
C LYS A 74 5.73 7.54 -4.03
N GLU A 75 6.60 8.28 -4.72
CA GLU A 75 6.78 8.23 -6.17
C GLU A 75 7.32 6.86 -6.59
N LYS A 76 8.40 6.39 -5.95
CA LYS A 76 8.97 5.05 -6.22
C LYS A 76 7.95 3.92 -6.00
N LEU A 77 7.11 4.05 -4.96
CA LEU A 77 6.06 3.06 -4.68
C LEU A 77 4.98 3.04 -5.76
N LEU A 78 4.59 4.21 -6.28
CA LEU A 78 3.65 4.32 -7.40
C LEU A 78 4.26 3.78 -8.70
N GLU A 79 5.53 4.07 -8.96
CA GLU A 79 6.27 3.50 -10.10
C GLU A 79 6.33 1.97 -10.03
N ASN A 80 6.64 1.42 -8.85
CA ASN A 80 6.62 -0.02 -8.61
C ASN A 80 5.23 -0.62 -8.86
N TRP A 81 4.17 0.05 -8.42
CA TRP A 81 2.81 -0.38 -8.72
C TRP A 81 2.57 -0.46 -10.23
N HIS A 82 2.87 0.60 -10.98
CA HIS A 82 2.67 0.63 -12.42
C HIS A 82 3.50 -0.43 -13.15
N LYS A 83 4.72 -0.70 -12.68
CA LYS A 83 5.63 -1.67 -13.27
C LYS A 83 5.24 -3.12 -13.01
N TYR A 84 4.86 -3.46 -11.77
CA TYR A 84 4.72 -4.85 -11.33
C TYR A 84 3.27 -5.32 -11.17
N MET A 85 2.35 -4.40 -10.87
CA MET A 85 0.95 -4.73 -10.65
C MET A 85 0.11 -4.19 -11.80
N GLY A 86 0.09 -2.89 -12.07
CA GLY A 86 -0.57 -2.29 -13.23
C GLY A 86 -1.95 -2.89 -13.54
N GLU A 87 -2.24 -3.11 -14.83
CA GLU A 87 -3.50 -3.74 -15.28
C GLU A 87 -3.56 -5.25 -14.96
N LYS A 88 -2.41 -5.93 -14.86
CA LYS A 88 -2.32 -7.39 -14.66
C LYS A 88 -2.40 -7.82 -13.19
N GLY A 89 -2.32 -6.87 -12.27
CA GLY A 89 -2.32 -7.12 -10.83
C GLY A 89 -3.60 -7.82 -10.38
N TRP A 90 -4.67 -7.67 -11.14
CA TRP A 90 -5.93 -8.35 -10.90
C TRP A 90 -5.84 -9.87 -11.02
N GLU A 91 -5.04 -10.38 -11.96
CA GLU A 91 -4.82 -11.83 -12.09
C GLU A 91 -4.10 -12.39 -10.86
N TYR A 92 -3.11 -11.65 -10.34
CA TYR A 92 -2.39 -12.05 -9.13
C TYR A 92 -3.30 -12.08 -7.91
N PHE A 93 -4.11 -11.03 -7.71
CA PHE A 93 -5.02 -10.95 -6.57
C PHE A 93 -6.17 -11.96 -6.64
N ASP A 94 -6.73 -12.21 -7.82
CA ASP A 94 -7.78 -13.21 -7.99
C ASP A 94 -7.27 -14.62 -7.70
N ARG A 95 -6.02 -14.90 -8.09
CA ARG A 95 -5.44 -16.25 -7.99
C ARG A 95 -4.82 -16.56 -6.63
N PHE A 96 -4.18 -15.59 -5.97
CA PHE A 96 -3.30 -15.87 -4.82
C PHE A 96 -3.66 -15.12 -3.55
N TRP A 97 -4.24 -13.92 -3.63
CA TRP A 97 -4.58 -13.12 -2.45
C TRP A 97 -5.68 -12.11 -2.74
N THR A 98 -6.87 -12.31 -2.17
CA THR A 98 -7.95 -11.33 -2.24
C THR A 98 -7.88 -10.43 -1.00
N PRO A 99 -7.67 -9.11 -1.17
CA PRO A 99 -7.80 -8.19 -0.05
C PRO A 99 -9.15 -8.39 0.63
N LYS A 100 -9.20 -8.49 1.96
CA LYS A 100 -10.45 -8.76 2.71
C LYS A 100 -11.52 -7.66 2.63
N MET A 101 -11.42 -6.73 1.68
CA MET A 101 -12.37 -5.63 1.48
C MET A 101 -13.81 -6.11 1.31
N ASP A 102 -14.00 -7.30 0.74
CA ASP A 102 -15.32 -7.88 0.49
C ASP A 102 -15.92 -8.55 1.74
N HIS A 103 -15.10 -8.85 2.75
CA HIS A 103 -15.52 -9.54 3.98
C HIS A 103 -15.94 -8.58 5.10
N PHE A 104 -15.58 -7.29 5.01
CA PHE A 104 -16.06 -6.27 5.92
C PHE A 104 -17.34 -5.65 5.37
N ARG A 105 -18.34 -5.37 6.22
CA ARG A 105 -19.54 -4.57 5.87
C ARG A 105 -19.18 -3.09 5.66
N THR A 106 -18.16 -2.82 4.84
CA THR A 106 -17.69 -1.48 4.56
C THR A 106 -18.75 -0.73 3.75
N PRO A 107 -19.10 0.53 4.11
CA PRO A 107 -20.11 1.31 3.42
C PRO A 107 -19.88 1.34 1.90
N LYS A 108 -20.95 1.32 1.10
CA LYS A 108 -20.86 1.37 -0.37
C LYS A 108 -20.10 2.60 -0.89
N GLN A 109 -20.10 3.67 -0.10
CA GLN A 109 -19.41 4.94 -0.39
C GLN A 109 -17.90 4.91 -0.05
N GLN A 110 -17.42 3.86 0.62
CA GLN A 110 -16.00 3.70 0.91
C GLN A 110 -15.26 3.32 -0.37
N ALA A 111 -14.19 4.05 -0.70
CA ALA A 111 -13.33 3.79 -1.85
C ALA A 111 -12.56 2.47 -1.64
N LEU A 112 -13.22 1.37 -1.97
CA LEU A 112 -12.71 0.01 -1.92
C LEU A 112 -12.46 -0.50 -3.33
N TRP A 113 -11.52 -1.42 -3.45
CA TRP A 113 -11.35 -2.26 -4.63
C TRP A 113 -12.47 -3.31 -4.69
N ARG A 114 -13.66 -2.90 -5.14
CA ARG A 114 -14.73 -3.84 -5.51
C ARG A 114 -14.42 -4.38 -6.92
N LYS A 115 -14.54 -5.69 -7.15
CA LYS A 115 -14.72 -6.19 -8.54
C LYS A 115 -15.87 -5.35 -9.12
N LYS A 116 -15.67 -4.75 -10.31
CA LYS A 116 -16.83 -4.30 -11.08
C LYS A 116 -17.64 -5.55 -11.30
N ASP A 117 -18.83 -5.60 -10.72
CA ASP A 117 -19.81 -6.61 -11.09
C ASP A 117 -19.91 -6.58 -12.62
N GLY A 118 -19.80 -7.76 -13.24
CA GLY A 118 -19.91 -7.90 -14.69
C GLY A 118 -21.21 -7.34 -15.23
#